data_AF-A0A7J3ELY0-F1
#
_entry.id   AF-A0A7J3ELY0-F1
#
_cell.length_a   1.000
_cell.length_b   1.000
_cell.length_c   1.000
_cell.angle_alpha   90.00
_cell.angle_beta   90.00
_cell.angle_gamma   90.00
#
_symmetry.space_group_name_H-M   'P 1'
#
loop_
_entity.id
_entity.type
_entity.pdbx_description
1 polymer ?
#
loop_
_entity_poly.entity_id
_entity_poly.type
_entity_poly.pdbx_seq_one_letter_code
_entity_poly.pdbx_strand_id
1 'polypeptide(L)'
;MSLFWEPRWRRASFNVDGVIIETCLDTSTNLLLCPVCVRIDEVCPREGESLRQVVDKPLFFSLTDLLYHLRSHTMPSGVKRIIVRREEEEESVEEEEED
;
A
#
# COMPACT_ATOMS: atom_id res chain seq x y z
N MET A 1 23.86 13.20 -5.39
CA MET A 1 22.78 12.19 -5.43
C MET A 1 21.79 12.59 -4.36
N SER A 2 20.55 12.87 -4.73
CA SER A 2 19.49 13.05 -3.72
C SER A 2 19.11 11.64 -3.25
N LEU A 3 18.94 11.45 -1.94
CA LEU A 3 18.49 10.16 -1.35
C LEU A 3 16.96 10.01 -1.41
N PHE A 4 16.29 10.86 -2.19
CA PHE A 4 14.84 10.89 -2.26
C PHE A 4 14.35 10.00 -3.38
N TRP A 5 13.27 9.28 -3.12
CA TRP A 5 12.61 8.46 -4.13
C TRP A 5 11.89 9.35 -5.15
N GLU A 6 12.27 9.20 -6.42
CA GLU A 6 11.69 9.92 -7.56
C GLU A 6 10.87 8.95 -8.43
N PRO A 7 9.56 8.81 -8.20
CA PRO A 7 8.74 7.82 -8.89
C PRO A 7 8.56 8.16 -10.38
N ARG A 8 8.41 7.10 -11.18
CA ARG A 8 8.15 7.15 -12.63
C ARG A 8 6.93 6.31 -12.96
N TRP A 9 5.76 6.90 -12.77
CA TRP A 9 4.48 6.23 -12.98
C TRP A 9 4.22 5.94 -14.45
N ARG A 10 3.70 4.76 -14.76
CA ARG A 10 3.14 4.39 -16.06
C ARG A 10 1.83 3.65 -15.89
N ARG A 11 0.96 3.70 -16.89
CA ARG A 11 -0.25 2.89 -16.91
C ARG A 11 0.06 1.41 -17.15
N ALA A 12 -0.53 0.54 -16.34
CA ALA A 12 -0.39 -0.90 -16.43
C ALA A 12 -1.77 -1.56 -16.29
N SER A 13 -2.00 -2.62 -17.07
CA SER A 13 -3.19 -3.44 -16.99
C SER A 13 -2.81 -4.88 -16.65
N PHE A 14 -3.54 -5.47 -15.71
CA PHE A 14 -3.34 -6.84 -15.25
C PHE A 14 -4.64 -7.61 -15.43
N ASN A 15 -4.57 -8.81 -16.02
CA ASN A 15 -5.71 -9.71 -16.11
C ASN A 15 -5.60 -10.74 -14.99
N VAL A 16 -6.58 -10.72 -14.07
CA VAL A 16 -6.67 -11.65 -12.95
C VAL A 16 -8.05 -12.29 -13.00
N ASP A 17 -8.12 -13.61 -13.19
CA ASP A 17 -9.36 -14.38 -13.20
C ASP A 17 -10.45 -13.80 -14.13
N GLY A 18 -10.04 -13.22 -15.28
CA GLY A 18 -10.94 -12.62 -16.26
C GLY A 18 -11.31 -11.16 -15.98
N VAL A 19 -10.84 -10.56 -14.88
CA VAL A 19 -11.01 -9.15 -14.55
C VAL A 19 -9.76 -8.37 -14.94
N ILE A 20 -9.93 -7.29 -15.70
CA ILE A 20 -8.85 -6.38 -16.06
C ILE A 20 -8.76 -5.28 -15.02
N ILE A 21 -7.63 -5.22 -14.32
CA ILE A 21 -7.30 -4.15 -13.36
C ILE A 21 -6.33 -3.20 -14.05
N GLU A 22 -6.79 -1.98 -14.29
CA GLU A 22 -5.94 -0.89 -14.77
C GLU A 22 -5.49 -0.03 -13.58
N THR A 23 -4.18 0.22 -13.49
CA THR A 23 -3.59 1.04 -12.43
C THR A 23 -2.27 1.69 -12.88
N CYS A 24 -1.65 2.49 -12.00
CA CYS A 24 -0.31 3.03 -12.18
C CYS A 24 0.75 2.14 -11.53
N LEU A 25 1.84 1.91 -12.26
CA LEU A 25 3.05 1.22 -11.83
C LEU A 25 4.21 2.23 -11.81
N ASP A 26 4.93 2.34 -10.70
CA ASP A 26 6.20 3.05 -10.67
C ASP A 26 7.29 2.17 -11.30
N THR A 27 7.83 2.61 -12.42
CA THR A 27 8.87 1.87 -13.15
C THR A 27 10.24 1.87 -12.44
N SER A 28 10.45 2.72 -11.43
CA SER A 28 11.71 2.75 -10.66
C SER A 28 11.76 1.71 -9.54
N THR A 29 10.61 1.38 -8.93
CA THR A 29 10.51 0.46 -7.79
C THR A 29 9.60 -0.75 -8.04
N ASN A 30 8.85 -0.75 -9.15
CA ASN A 30 7.75 -1.67 -9.45
C ASN A 30 6.58 -1.63 -8.46
N LEU A 31 6.44 -0.54 -7.70
CA LEU A 31 5.30 -0.34 -6.81
C LEU A 31 4.02 -0.03 -7.59
N LEU A 32 2.90 -0.60 -7.14
CA LEU A 32 1.57 -0.43 -7.72
C LEU A 32 0.72 0.51 -6.87
N LEU A 33 -0.16 1.26 -7.52
CA LEU A 33 -1.20 2.05 -6.88
C LEU A 33 -2.52 1.30 -6.80
N CYS A 34 -3.36 1.65 -5.82
CA CYS A 34 -4.75 1.21 -5.78
C CYS A 34 -5.64 2.18 -6.58
N PRO A 35 -6.34 1.73 -7.63
CA PRO A 35 -7.18 2.58 -8.47
C PRO A 35 -8.46 3.07 -7.78
N VAL A 36 -8.80 2.51 -6.62
CA VAL A 36 -9.94 2.96 -5.80
C VAL A 36 -9.52 4.08 -4.84
N CYS A 37 -8.30 4.00 -4.30
CA CYS A 37 -7.76 5.00 -3.36
C CYS A 37 -7.24 6.27 -4.04
N VAL A 38 -6.86 6.17 -5.32
CA VAL A 38 -6.19 7.23 -6.08
C VAL A 38 -6.83 7.35 -7.45
N ARG A 39 -7.02 8.60 -7.91
CA ARG A 39 -7.41 8.89 -9.29
C ARG A 39 -6.22 8.65 -10.23
N ILE A 40 -6.12 7.46 -10.80
CA ILE A 40 -4.97 7.04 -11.63
C ILE A 40 -4.80 7.88 -12.90
N ASP A 41 -5.86 8.52 -13.40
CA ASP A 41 -5.79 9.44 -14.54
C ASP A 41 -5.02 10.73 -14.23
N GLU A 42 -4.97 11.14 -12.97
CA GLU A 42 -4.18 12.31 -12.54
C GLU A 42 -2.70 11.95 -12.32
N VAL A 43 -2.41 10.68 -12.02
CA VAL A 43 -1.05 10.21 -11.69
C VAL A 43 -0.32 9.71 -12.94
N CYS A 44 -0.94 8.83 -13.72
CA CYS A 44 -0.38 8.28 -14.94
C CYS A 44 -1.41 8.32 -16.08
N PRO A 45 -1.70 9.51 -16.64
CA PRO A 45 -2.64 9.64 -17.74
C PRO A 45 -2.20 8.80 -18.94
N ARG A 46 -3.16 8.40 -19.79
CA ARG A 46 -2.87 7.64 -21.04
C ARG A 46 -2.06 8.46 -22.04
N GLU A 47 -2.31 9.76 -22.07
CA GLU A 47 -1.64 10.74 -22.92
C GLU A 47 -1.14 11.89 -22.04
N GLY A 48 0.06 12.40 -22.33
CA GLY A 48 0.69 13.46 -21.55
C GLY A 48 1.70 12.95 -20.52
N GLU A 49 2.16 13.86 -19.66
CA GLU A 49 3.19 13.56 -18.68
C GLU A 49 2.60 12.95 -17.41
N SER A 50 3.20 11.85 -16.96
CA SER A 50 2.91 11.28 -15.65
C SER A 50 3.53 12.12 -14.55
N LEU A 51 2.88 12.10 -13.40
CA LEU A 51 3.33 12.75 -12.20
C LEU A 51 4.71 12.20 -11.79
N ARG A 52 5.58 13.06 -11.24
CA ARG A 52 6.92 12.65 -10.76
C ARG A 52 7.09 12.77 -9.25
N GLN A 53 5.99 13.02 -8.53
CA GLN A 53 5.99 13.15 -7.09
C GLN A 53 5.46 11.88 -6.41
N VAL A 54 5.84 11.72 -5.15
CA VAL A 54 5.34 10.66 -4.27
C VAL A 54 3.84 10.89 -4.04
N VAL A 55 3.06 9.83 -4.20
CA VAL A 55 1.63 9.84 -3.89
C VAL A 55 1.45 9.48 -2.42
N ASP A 56 0.78 10.33 -1.65
CA ASP A 56 0.50 10.11 -0.23
C ASP A 56 -0.65 9.11 -0.01
N LYS A 57 -0.48 7.90 -0.54
CA LYS A 57 -1.40 6.76 -0.40
C LYS A 57 -0.62 5.45 -0.32
N PRO A 58 -1.22 4.37 0.22
CA PRO A 58 -0.60 3.06 0.24
C PRO A 58 -0.17 2.60 -1.15
N LEU A 59 1.03 2.03 -1.20
CA LEU A 59 1.64 1.44 -2.38
C LEU A 59 1.81 -0.06 -2.15
N PHE A 60 1.77 -0.83 -3.25
CA PHE A 60 1.75 -2.29 -3.18
C PHE A 60 2.95 -2.87 -3.94
N PHE A 61 3.68 -3.77 -3.29
CA PHE A 61 4.87 -4.40 -3.89
C PHE A 61 4.49 -5.50 -4.89
N SER A 62 3.34 -6.14 -4.69
CA SER A 62 2.84 -7.19 -5.57
C SER A 62 1.38 -6.97 -5.98
N LEU A 63 0.99 -7.60 -7.09
CA LEU A 63 -0.41 -7.64 -7.52
C LEU A 63 -1.29 -8.34 -6.48
N THR A 64 -0.76 -9.36 -5.80
CA THR A 64 -1.46 -10.08 -4.73
C THR A 64 -1.82 -9.15 -3.57
N ASP A 65 -0.89 -8.29 -3.12
CA ASP A 65 -1.14 -7.32 -2.05
C ASP A 65 -2.22 -6.31 -2.46
N LEU A 66 -2.13 -5.83 -3.71
CA LEU A 66 -3.14 -4.94 -4.28
C LEU A 66 -4.52 -5.61 -4.32
N LEU A 67 -4.62 -6.88 -4.72
CA LEU A 67 -5.88 -7.62 -4.76
C LEU A 67 -6.50 -7.80 -3.38
N TYR A 68 -5.70 -8.16 -2.36
CA TYR A 68 -6.19 -8.25 -0.98
C TYR A 68 -6.71 -6.90 -0.48
N HIS A 69 -6.00 -5.82 -0.80
CA HIS A 69 -6.45 -4.47 -0.49
C HIS A 69 -7.74 -4.09 -1.24
N LEU A 70 -7.85 -4.40 -2.52
CA LEU A 70 -9.07 -4.13 -3.31
C LEU A 70 -10.29 -4.86 -2.72
N ARG A 71 -10.13 -6.11 -2.30
CA ARG A 71 -11.19 -6.86 -1.61
C ARG A 71 -11.64 -6.17 -0.33
N SER A 72 -10.71 -5.54 0.40
CA SER A 72 -11.03 -4.82 1.63
C SER A 72 -11.98 -3.63 1.43
N HIS A 73 -12.00 -3.00 0.25
CA HIS A 73 -12.97 -1.94 -0.06
C HIS A 73 -14.42 -2.44 -0.17
N THR A 74 -14.61 -3.72 -0.50
CA THR A 74 -15.93 -4.35 -0.60
C THR A 74 -16.43 -4.91 0.73
N MET A 75 -15.56 -5.03 1.73
CA MET A 75 -15.91 -5.57 3.04
C MET A 75 -16.64 -4.50 3.87
N PRO A 76 -17.72 -4.86 4.59
CA PRO A 76 -18.36 -3.94 5.52
C PRO A 76 -17.37 -3.47 6.57
N SER A 77 -17.41 -2.19 6.92
CA SER A 77 -16.51 -1.50 7.87
C SER A 77 -16.53 -2.03 9.32
N GLY A 78 -17.19 -3.16 9.59
CA GLY A 78 -17.36 -3.77 10.92
C GLY A 78 -16.71 -5.14 11.11
N VAL A 79 -15.98 -5.69 10.13
CA VAL A 79 -15.30 -6.98 10.31
C VAL A 79 -14.10 -6.82 11.24
N LYS A 80 -14.17 -7.44 12.42
CA LYS A 80 -13.18 -7.36 13.50
C LYS A 80 -11.77 -7.68 12.98
N ARG A 81 -10.82 -6.76 13.19
CA ARG A 81 -9.40 -6.99 12.91
C ARG A 81 -8.85 -7.98 13.93
N ILE A 82 -8.03 -8.91 13.47
CA ILE A 82 -7.27 -9.82 14.35
C ILE A 82 -6.19 -8.97 15.02
N ILE A 83 -6.30 -8.80 16.34
CA ILE A 83 -5.28 -8.15 17.16
C ILE A 83 -4.26 -9.23 17.49
N VAL A 84 -3.09 -9.18 16.86
CA VAL A 84 -1.95 -10.02 17.24
C VAL A 84 -1.25 -9.29 18.40
N ARG A 85 -1.45 -9.77 19.63
CA ARG A 85 -0.64 -9.33 20.77
C ARG A 85 0.66 -10.12 20.75
N ARG A 86 1.79 -9.41 20.77
CA ARG A 86 3.09 -10.01 21.05
C ARG A 86 3.23 -10.03 22.57
N GLU A 87 3.37 -11.19 23.18
CA GLU A 87 3.73 -11.29 24.59
C GLU A 87 5.19 -10.81 24.70
N GLU A 88 5.39 -9.65 25.31
CA GLU A 88 6.70 -9.27 25.84
C GLU A 88 6.81 -9.95 27.20
N GLU A 89 7.82 -10.82 27.34
CA GLU A 89 8.14 -11.52 28.58
C GLU A 89 8.34 -10.48 29.70
N GLU A 90 7.56 -10.62 30.79
CA GLU A 90 7.69 -9.83 32.00
C GLU A 90 9.04 -10.15 32.65
N GLU A 91 10.04 -9.28 32.47
CA GLU A 91 11.26 -9.33 33.26
C GLU A 91 10.97 -8.70 34.63
N SER A 92 10.86 -9.58 35.62
CA SER A 92 10.76 -9.31 37.05
C SER A 92 11.85 -8.37 37.56
N VAL A 93 11.45 -7.32 38.29
CA VAL A 93 12.31 -6.69 39.30
C VAL A 93 11.50 -6.54 40.58
N GLU A 94 11.77 -7.44 41.52
CA GLU A 94 11.40 -7.33 42.93
C GLU A 94 12.39 -6.39 43.67
N GLU A 95 11.91 -5.82 44.79
CA GLU A 95 12.63 -5.17 45.90
C GLU A 95 13.14 -3.71 45.66
N GLU A 96 12.97 -2.72 46.56
CA GLU A 96 12.99 -2.74 48.04
C GLU A 96 12.02 -1.71 48.69
N GLU A 97 11.61 -2.03 49.91
CA GLU A 97 10.79 -1.26 50.88
C GLU A 97 11.59 -0.13 51.57
N GLU A 98 10.97 1.02 51.87
CA GLU A 98 11.26 1.84 53.07
C GLU A 98 10.18 2.94 53.27
N ASP A 99 9.31 2.79 54.28
CA ASP A 99 9.11 3.70 55.44
C ASP A 99 8.04 3.13 56.39
#